data_AF-A0A328DJX4-F1
#
_entry.id   AF-A0A328DJX4-F1
#
_cell.length_a   1.000
_cell.length_b   1.000
_cell.length_c   1.000
_cell.angle_alpha   90.00
_cell.angle_beta   90.00
_cell.angle_gamma   90.00
#
_symmetry.space_group_name_H-M   'P 1'
#
loop_
_entity.id
_entity.type
_entity.pdbx_description
1 polymer ?
#
loop_
_entity_poly.entity_id
_entity_poly.type
_entity_poly.pdbx_seq_one_letter_code
_entity_poly.pdbx_strand_id
1 'polypeptide(L)'
;MRTKTHPIQIHPLPCNYPPLQREMGEATELNFPEVIGGILSEEQMAVFYETMKSVVVRVEVYSHEYSSFDCEGAGVFVSSRHILTLSTLLNDDKKAQVLVKTQNDTEIGCRVSYLDAKMGLAILEIENSSSSQHFLFAKISDKKLKIGAQVYCIGHPGYLDYSFPVGHISYPCLTYGEFMKSMGKDQKVSIEEITMDPSAMFICYVPEVDDLSLKSSVKLVQLNNVHGDGLAGARGMPVFNSLGHIIGLYLFESRDQCYPVHAKTLRAFIRRSET
;
A
#
# COMPACT_ATOMS: atom_id res chain seq x y z
N MET A 1 -9.92 21.95 -26.59
CA MET A 1 -9.16 22.98 -25.84
C MET A 1 -8.56 22.31 -24.61
N ARG A 2 -7.23 22.12 -24.56
CA ARG A 2 -6.55 21.56 -23.38
C ARG A 2 -6.32 22.70 -22.38
N THR A 3 -7.02 22.66 -21.25
CA THR A 3 -6.78 23.56 -20.12
C THR A 3 -5.41 23.24 -19.54
N LYS A 4 -4.52 24.25 -19.52
CA LYS A 4 -3.23 24.15 -18.84
C LYS A 4 -3.49 24.07 -17.34
N THR A 5 -3.27 22.92 -16.73
CA THR A 5 -3.23 22.78 -15.27
C THR A 5 -1.96 23.45 -14.76
N HIS A 6 -2.12 24.48 -13.94
CA HIS A 6 -1.00 25.12 -13.25
C HIS A 6 -0.62 24.25 -12.03
N PRO A 7 0.68 23.97 -11.81
CA PRO A 7 1.11 23.26 -10.62
C PRO A 7 0.80 24.08 -9.38
N ILE A 8 -0.02 23.51 -8.48
CA ILE A 8 -0.39 24.14 -7.21
C ILE A 8 0.83 24.15 -6.29
N GLN A 9 1.22 25.34 -5.83
CA GLN A 9 2.20 25.48 -4.75
C GLN A 9 1.55 25.01 -3.44
N ILE A 10 2.03 23.88 -2.93
CA ILE A 10 1.69 23.39 -1.58
C ILE A 10 2.61 24.14 -0.61
N HIS A 11 2.03 25.02 0.20
CA HIS A 11 2.77 25.62 1.32
C HIS A 11 2.92 24.57 2.43
N PRO A 12 4.15 24.22 2.84
CA PRO A 12 4.34 23.32 3.97
C PRO A 12 3.79 23.99 5.23
N LEU A 13 2.85 23.32 5.90
CA LEU A 13 2.39 23.75 7.23
C LEU A 13 3.55 23.60 8.23
N PRO A 14 3.68 24.50 9.22
CA PRO A 14 4.70 24.37 10.25
C PRO A 14 4.44 23.13 11.11
N CYS A 15 5.27 22.10 10.93
CA CYS A 15 5.25 20.88 11.73
C CYS A 15 5.95 21.10 13.09
N ASN A 16 5.19 21.53 14.09
CA ASN A 16 5.61 21.50 15.50
C ASN A 16 5.04 20.26 16.20
N TYR A 17 5.42 19.06 15.76
CA TYR A 17 5.01 17.81 16.41
C TYR A 17 6.21 17.03 16.95
N PRO A 18 6.07 16.34 18.09
CA PRO A 18 7.11 15.47 18.62
C PRO A 18 7.37 14.30 17.65
N PRO A 19 8.62 13.80 17.57
CA PRO A 19 8.99 12.71 16.67
C PRO A 19 8.23 11.41 17.01
N LEU A 20 7.82 10.64 15.98
CA LEU A 20 7.06 9.38 16.05
C LEU A 20 7.61 8.35 17.06
N GLN A 21 8.90 8.44 17.41
CA GLN A 21 9.58 7.46 18.27
C GLN A 21 9.33 7.67 19.78
N ARG A 22 8.75 8.80 20.23
CA ARG A 22 8.64 9.12 21.67
C ARG A 22 7.39 8.62 22.39
N GLU A 23 6.38 8.10 21.67
CA GLU A 23 5.13 7.56 22.26
C GLU A 23 4.94 6.06 21.98
N MET A 24 6.01 5.26 22.04
CA MET A 24 5.88 3.79 22.08
C MET A 24 5.64 3.32 23.52
N GLY A 25 4.50 3.70 24.12
CA GLY A 25 3.97 3.01 25.29
C GLY A 25 3.72 1.53 24.93
N GLU A 26 3.89 0.62 25.90
CA GLU A 26 3.92 -0.86 25.77
C GLU A 26 3.10 -1.41 24.59
N ALA A 27 3.70 -1.36 23.41
CA ALA A 27 3.11 -1.91 22.21
C ALA A 27 3.45 -3.40 22.19
N THR A 28 2.43 -4.25 22.14
CA THR A 28 2.63 -5.68 21.97
C THR A 28 3.10 -5.94 20.54
N GLU A 29 4.42 -5.97 20.37
CA GLU A 29 5.04 -6.40 19.12
C GLU A 29 4.56 -7.82 18.77
N LEU A 30 4.06 -7.98 17.54
CA LEU A 30 3.66 -9.28 17.03
C LEU A 30 4.88 -10.18 16.86
N ASN A 31 4.94 -11.27 17.61
CA ASN A 31 6.00 -12.26 17.52
C ASN A 31 5.42 -13.57 16.98
N PHE A 32 5.77 -13.91 15.75
CA PHE A 32 5.48 -15.23 15.18
C PHE A 32 6.61 -16.21 15.50
N PRO A 33 6.30 -17.50 15.71
CA PRO A 33 7.32 -18.52 15.94
C PRO A 33 8.29 -18.60 14.74
N GLU A 34 9.51 -19.07 15.00
CA GLU A 34 10.49 -19.25 13.93
C GLU A 34 9.99 -20.29 12.91
N VAL A 35 10.16 -19.96 11.62
CA VAL A 35 9.60 -20.72 10.51
C VAL A 35 10.73 -21.36 9.71
N ILE A 36 10.70 -22.69 9.58
CA ILE A 36 11.72 -23.44 8.83
C ILE A 36 11.62 -23.05 7.36
N GLY A 37 12.72 -22.52 6.80
CA GLY A 37 12.76 -22.08 5.40
C GLY A 37 11.91 -20.84 5.08
N GLY A 38 11.27 -20.23 6.09
CA GLY A 38 10.42 -19.06 5.92
C GLY A 38 9.05 -19.33 5.29
N ILE A 39 8.62 -20.59 5.24
CA ILE A 39 7.31 -21.04 4.73
C ILE A 39 6.44 -21.49 5.90
N LEU A 40 5.31 -20.81 6.11
CA LEU A 40 4.34 -21.15 7.15
C LEU A 40 3.65 -22.49 6.83
N SER A 41 3.44 -23.34 7.85
CA SER A 41 2.49 -24.46 7.76
C SER A 41 1.06 -23.96 7.61
N GLU A 42 0.11 -24.84 7.30
CA GLU A 42 -1.30 -24.48 7.19
C GLU A 42 -1.86 -23.91 8.51
N GLU A 43 -1.53 -24.54 9.65
CA GLU A 43 -1.95 -24.04 10.96
C GLU A 43 -1.29 -22.69 11.28
N GLN A 44 -0.02 -22.52 10.92
CA GLN A 44 0.68 -21.26 11.10
C GLN A 44 0.11 -20.16 10.20
N MET A 45 -0.31 -20.49 8.97
CA MET A 45 -0.97 -19.55 8.06
C MET A 45 -2.31 -19.07 8.61
N ALA A 46 -3.11 -19.95 9.22
CA ALA A 46 -4.37 -19.55 9.84
C ALA A 46 -4.15 -18.57 11.00
N VAL A 47 -3.20 -18.86 11.89
CA VAL A 47 -2.84 -17.96 13.00
C VAL A 47 -2.26 -16.64 12.47
N PHE A 48 -1.42 -16.71 11.45
CA PHE A 48 -0.85 -15.54 10.79
C PHE A 48 -1.93 -14.65 10.20
N TYR A 49 -2.87 -15.23 9.45
CA TYR A 49 -3.96 -14.52 8.83
C TYR A 49 -4.79 -13.77 9.87
N GLU A 50 -5.31 -14.47 10.89
CA GLU A 50 -6.13 -13.83 11.94
C GLU A 50 -5.39 -12.71 12.69
N THR A 51 -4.10 -12.92 12.96
CA THR A 51 -3.28 -11.92 13.64
C THR A 51 -3.04 -10.70 12.75
N MET A 52 -2.62 -10.92 11.51
CA MET A 52 -2.23 -9.84 10.59
C MET A 52 -3.44 -9.11 10.00
N LYS A 53 -4.60 -9.77 9.92
CA LYS A 53 -5.87 -9.12 9.57
C LYS A 53 -6.18 -7.92 10.47
N SER A 54 -5.84 -8.02 11.75
CA SER A 54 -6.04 -6.95 12.74
C SER A 54 -5.18 -5.70 12.53
N VAL A 55 -4.09 -5.80 11.77
CA VAL A 55 -3.20 -4.65 11.48
C VAL A 55 -3.49 -4.00 10.13
N VAL A 56 -4.31 -4.64 9.30
CA VAL A 56 -4.73 -4.12 7.99
C VAL A 56 -6.05 -3.41 8.14
N VAL A 57 -6.23 -2.32 7.40
CA VAL A 57 -7.48 -1.56 7.33
C VAL A 57 -7.91 -1.38 5.89
N ARG A 58 -9.21 -1.23 5.69
CA ARG A 58 -9.77 -0.65 4.46
C ARG A 58 -9.68 0.87 4.55
N VAL A 59 -9.18 1.51 3.50
CA VAL A 59 -9.09 2.98 3.38
C VAL A 59 -10.17 3.41 2.41
N GLU A 60 -11.07 4.26 2.89
CA GLU A 60 -12.21 4.79 2.13
C GLU A 60 -12.07 6.31 2.04
N VAL A 61 -12.14 6.84 0.82
CA VAL A 61 -12.07 8.29 0.57
C VAL A 61 -13.40 8.78 0.00
N TYR A 62 -13.95 9.80 0.66
CA TYR A 62 -15.25 10.39 0.32
C TYR A 62 -15.06 11.82 -0.18
N SER A 63 -15.57 12.10 -1.37
CA SER A 63 -15.65 13.48 -1.88
C SER A 63 -16.83 14.21 -1.23
N HIS A 64 -16.57 15.42 -0.73
CA HIS A 64 -17.62 16.27 -0.15
C HIS A 64 -18.65 16.74 -1.17
N GLU A 65 -18.29 16.80 -2.47
CA GLU A 65 -19.16 17.37 -3.49
C GLU A 65 -20.30 16.43 -3.88
N TYR A 66 -20.10 15.12 -3.74
CA TYR A 66 -21.04 14.13 -4.29
C TYR A 66 -21.66 13.21 -3.24
N SER A 67 -21.23 13.27 -1.97
CA SER A 67 -21.62 12.30 -0.92
C SER A 67 -21.48 10.83 -1.36
N SER A 68 -20.70 10.59 -2.42
CA SER A 68 -20.49 9.30 -3.03
C SER A 68 -19.09 8.82 -2.71
N PHE A 69 -19.00 7.52 -2.54
CA PHE A 69 -17.75 6.79 -2.44
C PHE A 69 -16.88 7.04 -3.68
N ASP A 70 -15.65 7.53 -3.48
CA ASP A 70 -14.75 7.89 -4.58
C ASP A 70 -13.75 6.78 -4.87
N CYS A 71 -13.08 6.26 -3.83
CA CYS A 71 -12.16 5.14 -3.99
C CYS A 71 -11.98 4.28 -2.73
N GLU A 72 -11.58 3.03 -2.97
CA GLU A 72 -11.20 2.04 -1.97
C GLU A 72 -9.73 1.63 -2.12
N GLY A 73 -9.08 1.39 -1.00
CA GLY A 73 -7.85 0.62 -0.96
C GLY A 73 -7.58 0.06 0.42
N ALA A 74 -6.33 -0.30 0.66
CA ALA A 74 -5.86 -0.83 1.91
C ALA A 74 -4.81 0.09 2.55
N GLY A 75 -4.68 -0.04 3.85
CA GLY A 75 -3.64 0.56 4.66
C GLY A 75 -3.18 -0.42 5.72
N VAL A 76 -2.05 -0.11 6.35
CA VAL A 76 -1.51 -0.92 7.45
C VAL A 76 -1.10 -0.04 8.62
N PHE A 77 -1.50 -0.42 9.83
CA PHE A 77 -1.00 0.23 11.03
C PHE A 77 0.52 0.02 11.14
N VAL A 78 1.25 1.13 11.27
CA VAL A 78 2.71 1.16 11.50
C VAL A 78 3.09 1.72 12.87
N SER A 79 2.09 2.20 13.61
CA SER A 79 2.12 2.52 15.04
C SER A 79 0.68 2.52 15.57
N SER A 80 0.47 2.79 16.86
CA SER A 80 -0.86 2.91 17.46
C SER A 80 -1.72 4.04 16.89
N ARG A 81 -1.14 5.01 16.18
CA ARG A 81 -1.87 6.19 15.67
C ARG A 81 -1.68 6.46 14.17
N HIS A 82 -0.80 5.69 13.51
CA HIS A 82 -0.42 5.96 12.12
C HIS A 82 -0.66 4.77 11.23
N ILE A 83 -1.23 5.05 10.07
CA ILE A 83 -1.51 4.07 9.01
C ILE A 83 -0.70 4.46 7.78
N LEU A 84 0.05 3.51 7.23
CA LEU A 84 0.78 3.67 5.98
C LEU A 84 -0.09 3.20 4.83
N THR A 85 -0.20 4.01 3.78
CA THR A 85 -0.97 3.69 2.57
C THR A 85 -0.37 4.36 1.33
N LEU A 86 -1.00 4.19 0.17
CA LEU A 86 -0.58 4.84 -1.07
C LEU A 86 -1.15 6.26 -1.17
N SER A 87 -0.34 7.17 -1.70
CA SER A 87 -0.81 8.52 -2.02
C SER A 87 -1.85 8.52 -3.15
N THR A 88 -1.84 7.54 -4.04
CA THR A 88 -2.78 7.47 -5.18
C THR A 88 -4.21 7.14 -4.78
N LEU A 89 -4.44 6.72 -3.53
CA LEU A 89 -5.78 6.60 -2.96
C LEU A 89 -6.30 7.94 -2.46
N LEU A 90 -5.40 8.87 -2.15
CA LEU A 90 -5.76 10.15 -1.60
C LEU A 90 -5.90 11.10 -2.79
N ASN A 91 -7.15 11.33 -3.20
CA ASN A 91 -7.45 12.23 -4.30
C ASN A 91 -6.89 13.64 -4.01
N ASP A 92 -6.60 14.42 -5.04
CA ASP A 92 -6.07 15.80 -4.88
C ASP A 92 -7.10 16.77 -4.26
N ASP A 93 -8.32 16.30 -3.99
CA ASP A 93 -9.36 17.06 -3.30
C ASP A 93 -8.97 17.28 -1.84
N LYS A 94 -8.49 18.50 -1.56
CA LYS A 94 -8.14 18.99 -0.22
C LYS A 94 -9.28 18.90 0.80
N LYS A 95 -10.52 18.70 0.35
CA LYS A 95 -11.66 18.56 1.24
C LYS A 95 -11.99 17.11 1.54
N ALA A 96 -11.46 16.12 0.83
CA ALA A 96 -11.88 14.74 0.98
C ALA A 96 -11.79 14.24 2.44
N GLN A 97 -12.84 13.56 2.88
CA GLN A 97 -12.83 12.87 4.17
C GLN A 97 -12.19 11.51 3.99
N VAL A 98 -11.19 11.20 4.83
CA VAL A 98 -10.53 9.89 4.84
C VAL A 98 -11.04 9.11 6.04
N LEU A 99 -11.73 8.00 5.76
CA LEU A 99 -12.16 7.04 6.78
C LEU A 99 -11.34 5.77 6.62
N VAL A 100 -11.08 5.10 7.73
CA VAL A 100 -10.55 3.74 7.71
C VAL A 100 -11.48 2.81 8.45
N LYS A 101 -11.64 1.59 7.92
CA LYS A 101 -12.41 0.52 8.56
C LYS A 101 -11.49 -0.62 8.97
N THR A 102 -11.62 -1.00 10.23
CA THR A 102 -10.91 -2.15 10.79
C THR A 102 -11.63 -3.47 10.47
N GLN A 103 -11.03 -4.61 10.83
CA GLN A 103 -11.61 -5.93 10.61
C GLN A 103 -12.94 -6.20 11.35
N ASN A 104 -13.27 -5.34 12.32
CA ASN A 104 -14.51 -5.41 13.10
C ASN A 104 -15.51 -4.33 12.65
N ASP A 105 -15.37 -3.82 11.42
CA ASP A 105 -16.17 -2.73 10.84
C ASP A 105 -16.20 -1.43 11.68
N THR A 106 -15.22 -1.25 12.57
CA THR A 106 -15.06 0.01 13.30
C THR A 106 -14.53 1.06 12.35
N GLU A 107 -15.33 2.11 12.12
CA GLU A 107 -14.97 3.30 11.35
C GLU A 107 -14.15 4.27 12.19
N ILE A 108 -13.06 4.76 11.61
CA ILE A 108 -12.13 5.68 12.27
C ILE A 108 -11.84 6.83 11.32
N GLY A 109 -12.10 8.06 11.78
CA GLY A 109 -11.71 9.27 11.06
C GLY A 109 -10.20 9.42 11.02
N CYS A 110 -9.66 9.79 9.86
CA CYS A 110 -8.23 9.99 9.67
C CYS A 110 -7.94 11.32 8.96
N ARG A 111 -6.82 11.93 9.31
CA ARG A 111 -6.23 13.05 8.57
C ARG A 111 -4.94 12.61 7.88
N VAL A 112 -4.60 13.24 6.75
CA VAL A 112 -3.31 13.03 6.10
C VAL A 112 -2.22 13.76 6.89
N SER A 113 -1.35 13.01 7.54
CA SER A 113 -0.24 13.55 8.36
C SER A 113 1.00 13.86 7.51
N TYR A 114 1.31 12.99 6.54
CA TYR A 114 2.44 13.17 5.63
C TYR A 114 2.15 12.56 4.27
N LEU A 115 2.55 13.22 3.18
CA LEU A 115 2.31 12.77 1.81
C LEU A 115 3.52 13.11 0.91
N ASP A 116 4.04 12.11 0.20
CA ASP A 116 5.00 12.31 -0.90
C ASP A 116 4.48 11.55 -2.13
N ALA A 117 3.71 12.25 -2.96
CA ALA A 117 3.12 11.70 -4.19
C ALA A 117 4.20 11.12 -5.13
N LYS A 118 5.41 11.70 -5.12
CA LYS A 118 6.50 11.18 -5.96
C LYS A 118 7.13 9.91 -5.37
N MET A 119 6.87 9.57 -4.11
CA MET A 119 7.18 8.25 -3.56
C MET A 119 5.99 7.30 -3.66
N GLY A 120 4.80 7.80 -4.01
CA GLY A 120 3.56 7.02 -4.08
C GLY A 120 2.97 6.70 -2.70
N LEU A 121 3.36 7.42 -1.65
CA LEU A 121 3.10 7.04 -0.26
C LEU A 121 2.47 8.18 0.55
N ALA A 122 1.66 7.78 1.52
CA ALA A 122 1.06 8.66 2.52
C ALA A 122 1.03 8.01 3.90
N ILE A 123 1.04 8.85 4.94
CA ILE A 123 0.77 8.48 6.33
C ILE A 123 -0.53 9.16 6.73
N LEU A 124 -1.49 8.35 7.15
CA LEU A 124 -2.71 8.81 7.80
C LEU A 124 -2.51 8.78 9.32
N GLU A 125 -3.03 9.78 10.01
CA GLU A 125 -3.10 9.83 11.46
C GLU A 125 -4.56 9.75 11.91
N ILE A 126 -4.81 8.90 12.89
CA ILE A 126 -6.13 8.71 13.48
C ILE A 126 -6.58 9.98 14.21
N GLU A 127 -7.76 10.47 13.88
CA GLU A 127 -8.42 11.58 14.56
C GLU A 127 -9.17 11.09 15.80
N ASN A 128 -9.17 11.90 16.86
CA ASN A 128 -10.00 11.70 18.05
C ASN A 128 -9.94 10.29 18.68
N SER A 129 -8.79 9.61 18.62
CA SER A 129 -8.61 8.36 19.35
C SER A 129 -8.76 8.64 20.84
N SER A 130 -9.79 8.08 21.48
CA SER A 130 -9.84 8.04 22.94
C SER A 130 -8.54 7.39 23.43
N SER A 131 -7.97 7.91 24.51
CA SER A 131 -6.65 7.49 25.03
C SER A 131 -6.54 6.00 25.36
N SER A 132 -7.64 5.25 25.31
CA SER A 132 -7.72 3.82 25.62
C SER A 132 -7.65 2.88 24.41
N GLN A 133 -7.74 3.39 23.17
CA GLN A 133 -7.74 2.50 22.00
C GLN A 133 -6.32 2.20 21.55
N HIS A 134 -5.90 0.94 21.72
CA HIS A 134 -4.61 0.44 21.29
C HIS A 134 -4.79 -0.46 20.07
N PHE A 135 -4.21 -0.06 18.94
CA PHE A 135 -4.18 -0.86 17.72
C PHE A 135 -2.88 -1.67 17.64
N LEU A 136 -3.00 -2.92 17.20
CA LEU A 136 -1.84 -3.71 16.78
C LEU A 136 -1.26 -3.09 15.49
N PHE A 137 0.05 -3.17 15.33
CA PHE A 137 0.74 -2.65 14.15
C PHE A 137 1.87 -3.55 13.71
N ALA A 138 2.24 -3.45 12.43
CA ALA A 138 3.31 -4.24 11.84
C ALA A 138 4.60 -3.43 11.69
N LYS A 139 5.74 -4.12 11.87
CA LYS A 139 7.06 -3.55 11.64
C LYS A 139 7.44 -3.61 10.17
N ILE A 140 8.16 -2.60 9.69
CA ILE A 140 8.75 -2.65 8.35
C ILE A 140 10.06 -3.44 8.40
N SER A 141 10.13 -4.51 7.60
CA SER A 141 11.27 -5.41 7.56
C SER A 141 12.56 -4.70 7.15
N ASP A 142 13.61 -4.83 7.95
CA ASP A 142 14.97 -4.39 7.63
C ASP A 142 15.79 -5.43 6.86
N LYS A 143 15.30 -6.68 6.83
CA LYS A 143 15.98 -7.83 6.22
C LYS A 143 16.08 -7.70 4.70
N LYS A 144 17.15 -8.30 4.15
CA LYS A 144 17.33 -8.44 2.70
C LYS A 144 16.34 -9.48 2.17
N LEU A 145 15.66 -9.14 1.07
CA LEU A 145 14.73 -10.04 0.40
C LEU A 145 15.48 -11.09 -0.43
N LYS A 146 14.95 -12.31 -0.45
CA LYS A 146 15.50 -13.46 -1.20
C LYS A 146 14.52 -13.86 -2.30
N ILE A 147 15.02 -14.10 -3.50
CA ILE A 147 14.22 -14.63 -4.62
C ILE A 147 13.66 -16.01 -4.22
N GLY A 148 12.39 -16.25 -4.55
CA GLY A 148 11.64 -17.44 -4.19
C GLY A 148 11.14 -17.48 -2.75
N ALA A 149 11.45 -16.46 -1.92
CA ALA A 149 10.84 -16.38 -0.60
C ALA A 149 9.33 -16.16 -0.72
N GLN A 150 8.56 -16.90 0.07
CA GLN A 150 7.11 -16.76 0.14
C GLN A 150 6.72 -15.43 0.79
N VAL A 151 5.64 -14.84 0.30
CA VAL A 151 5.08 -13.60 0.81
C VAL A 151 3.60 -13.77 1.06
N TYR A 152 3.10 -13.04 2.05
CA TYR A 152 1.72 -13.13 2.52
C TYR A 152 1.11 -11.75 2.41
N CYS A 153 0.06 -11.61 1.62
CA CYS A 153 -0.60 -10.33 1.37
C CYS A 153 -1.98 -10.36 2.03
N ILE A 154 -2.41 -9.26 2.64
CA ILE A 154 -3.78 -9.11 3.17
C ILE A 154 -4.32 -7.77 2.72
N GLY A 155 -5.41 -7.77 1.95
CA GLY A 155 -6.02 -6.55 1.41
C GLY A 155 -7.41 -6.82 0.86
N HIS A 156 -7.90 -5.95 -0.03
CA HIS A 156 -9.30 -5.96 -0.48
C HIS A 156 -9.45 -6.10 -2.00
N PRO A 157 -8.74 -7.02 -2.69
CA PRO A 157 -8.85 -7.21 -4.13
C PRO A 157 -10.30 -7.56 -4.52
N GLY A 158 -10.82 -6.94 -5.58
CA GLY A 158 -12.18 -7.15 -6.04
C GLY A 158 -13.25 -6.77 -5.01
N TYR A 159 -12.93 -5.87 -4.08
CA TYR A 159 -13.78 -5.48 -2.94
C TYR A 159 -14.09 -6.65 -1.99
N LEU A 160 -13.24 -7.69 -2.00
CA LEU A 160 -13.33 -8.82 -1.08
C LEU A 160 -12.45 -8.56 0.13
N ASP A 161 -13.10 -8.17 1.23
CA ASP A 161 -12.45 -7.77 2.48
C ASP A 161 -11.48 -8.82 3.01
N TYR A 162 -10.25 -8.37 3.28
CA TYR A 162 -9.18 -9.16 3.89
C TYR A 162 -8.84 -10.46 3.14
N SER A 163 -8.90 -10.44 1.81
CA SER A 163 -8.37 -11.55 1.01
C SER A 163 -6.91 -11.82 1.33
N PHE A 164 -6.52 -13.10 1.36
CA PHE A 164 -5.19 -13.56 1.78
C PHE A 164 -4.38 -14.24 0.66
N PRO A 165 -3.97 -13.52 -0.41
CA PRO A 165 -3.16 -14.13 -1.45
C PRO A 165 -1.73 -14.43 -0.97
N VAL A 166 -1.22 -15.58 -1.40
CA VAL A 166 0.13 -16.05 -1.10
C VAL A 166 0.93 -16.17 -2.40
N GLY A 167 2.05 -15.47 -2.45
CA GLY A 167 2.92 -15.43 -3.62
C GLY A 167 4.38 -15.62 -3.28
N HIS A 168 5.26 -15.22 -4.20
CA HIS A 168 6.69 -15.27 -3.98
C HIS A 168 7.42 -14.09 -4.63
N ILE A 169 8.61 -13.80 -4.10
CA ILE A 169 9.50 -12.76 -4.62
C ILE A 169 10.19 -13.24 -5.89
N SER A 170 9.92 -12.59 -7.01
CA SER A 170 10.58 -12.85 -8.29
C SER A 170 11.80 -11.96 -8.47
N TYR A 171 11.69 -10.69 -8.07
CA TYR A 171 12.78 -9.74 -8.13
C TYR A 171 12.80 -8.85 -6.88
N PRO A 172 13.88 -8.86 -6.09
CA PRO A 172 13.83 -8.34 -4.73
C PRO A 172 13.96 -6.82 -4.64
N CYS A 173 14.49 -6.12 -5.64
CA CYS A 173 14.68 -4.67 -5.57
C CYS A 173 14.96 -4.08 -6.97
N LEU A 174 13.92 -3.67 -7.68
CA LEU A 174 14.00 -2.94 -8.95
C LEU A 174 13.72 -1.46 -8.69
N THR A 175 14.53 -0.54 -9.19
CA THR A 175 14.15 0.87 -9.11
C THR A 175 13.09 1.20 -10.16
N TYR A 176 12.21 2.15 -9.87
CA TYR A 176 11.19 2.59 -10.83
C TYR A 176 11.81 3.08 -12.13
N GLY A 177 12.96 3.76 -12.06
CA GLY A 177 13.70 4.16 -13.26
C GLY A 177 14.24 2.99 -14.09
N GLU A 178 14.67 1.89 -13.47
CA GLU A 178 15.07 0.67 -14.18
C GLU A 178 13.85 -0.04 -14.77
N PHE A 179 12.75 -0.11 -14.02
CA PHE A 179 11.48 -0.65 -14.49
C PHE A 179 11.00 0.06 -15.76
N MET A 180 10.89 1.40 -15.72
CA MET A 180 10.47 2.18 -16.89
C MET A 180 11.40 2.02 -18.09
N LYS A 181 12.72 1.82 -17.86
CA LYS A 181 13.67 1.51 -18.94
C LYS A 181 13.41 0.12 -19.54
N SER A 182 13.11 -0.88 -18.71
CA SER A 182 12.82 -2.26 -19.17
C SER A 182 11.50 -2.37 -19.94
N MET A 183 10.53 -1.50 -19.65
CA MET A 183 9.27 -1.44 -20.40
C MET A 183 9.45 -0.87 -21.81
N GLY A 184 10.55 -0.14 -22.06
CA GLY A 184 10.91 0.42 -23.36
C GLY A 184 10.07 1.65 -23.74
N LYS A 185 10.73 2.72 -24.21
CA LYS A 185 10.04 3.88 -24.81
C LYS A 185 9.40 3.58 -26.18
N ASP A 186 9.63 2.37 -26.72
CA ASP A 186 9.41 2.06 -28.13
C ASP A 186 8.15 1.23 -28.41
N GLN A 187 7.36 0.92 -27.39
CA GLN A 187 6.02 0.37 -27.60
C GLN A 187 4.97 1.40 -27.23
N LYS A 188 4.84 2.43 -28.08
CA LYS A 188 3.49 2.90 -28.40
C LYS A 188 2.80 1.72 -29.07
N VAL A 189 2.25 0.80 -28.27
CA VAL A 189 1.25 -0.13 -28.78
C VAL A 189 0.12 0.77 -29.22
N SER A 190 0.00 1.02 -30.52
CA SER A 190 -1.19 1.65 -31.06
C SER A 190 -2.34 0.77 -30.62
N ILE A 191 -3.21 1.31 -29.76
CA ILE A 191 -4.50 0.72 -29.35
C ILE A 191 -5.45 0.80 -30.55
N GLU A 192 -4.98 0.40 -31.72
CA GLU A 192 -5.77 0.24 -32.92
C GLU A 192 -6.02 -1.26 -33.03
N GLU A 193 -7.21 -1.66 -32.59
CA GLU A 193 -7.89 -2.92 -32.91
C GLU A 193 -7.38 -4.21 -32.27
N ILE A 194 -7.14 -4.23 -30.95
CA ILE A 194 -7.39 -5.48 -30.21
C ILE A 194 -8.88 -5.52 -29.89
N THR A 195 -9.66 -6.22 -30.71
CA THR A 195 -11.02 -6.68 -30.38
C THR A 195 -10.94 -7.70 -29.25
N MET A 196 -10.57 -7.25 -28.04
CA MET A 196 -10.59 -8.11 -26.87
C MET A 196 -12.04 -8.44 -26.53
N ASP A 197 -12.29 -9.74 -26.31
CA ASP A 197 -13.52 -10.23 -25.72
C ASP A 197 -13.83 -9.42 -24.44
N PRO A 198 -15.02 -8.81 -24.32
CA PRO A 198 -15.40 -8.06 -23.12
C PRO A 198 -15.30 -8.86 -21.81
N SER A 199 -15.39 -10.19 -21.88
CA SER A 199 -15.19 -11.06 -20.72
C SER A 199 -13.72 -11.21 -20.29
N ALA A 200 -12.77 -10.98 -21.20
CA ALA A 200 -11.32 -10.96 -20.91
C ALA A 200 -10.84 -9.58 -20.43
N MET A 201 -11.66 -8.53 -20.61
CA MET A 201 -11.32 -7.15 -20.22
C MET A 201 -11.14 -6.99 -18.70
N PHE A 202 -11.90 -7.76 -17.91
CA PHE A 202 -11.81 -7.74 -16.44
C PHE A 202 -10.54 -8.38 -15.89
N ILE A 203 -9.83 -9.20 -16.68
CA ILE A 203 -8.66 -9.95 -16.21
C ILE A 203 -7.35 -9.20 -16.51
N CYS A 204 -7.34 -8.29 -17.50
CA CYS A 204 -6.09 -7.76 -18.05
C CYS A 204 -5.98 -6.22 -18.09
N TYR A 205 -7.02 -5.47 -17.72
CA TYR A 205 -6.93 -4.00 -17.77
C TYR A 205 -6.25 -3.45 -16.52
N VAL A 206 -4.92 -3.41 -16.58
CA VAL A 206 -4.13 -2.58 -15.67
C VAL A 206 -4.18 -1.14 -16.20
N PRO A 207 -4.61 -0.15 -15.41
CA PRO A 207 -4.43 1.25 -15.79
C PRO A 207 -2.95 1.52 -16.09
N GLU A 208 -2.74 2.43 -17.02
CA GLU A 208 -1.43 2.73 -17.56
C GLU A 208 -0.46 3.08 -16.41
N VAL A 209 0.59 2.29 -16.28
CA VAL A 209 1.78 2.58 -15.47
C VAL A 209 2.25 4.04 -15.68
N ASP A 210 1.99 4.59 -16.86
CA ASP A 210 2.32 5.94 -17.27
C ASP A 210 1.72 7.04 -16.37
N ASP A 211 0.63 6.77 -15.65
CA ASP A 211 0.04 7.74 -14.71
C ASP A 211 0.81 7.83 -13.38
N LEU A 212 1.69 6.85 -13.08
CA LEU A 212 2.49 6.84 -11.86
C LEU A 212 3.70 7.78 -11.99
N SER A 213 3.54 9.02 -11.55
CA SER A 213 4.59 10.06 -11.52
C SER A 213 5.62 9.88 -10.37
N LEU A 214 6.19 8.67 -10.24
CA LEU A 214 7.12 8.33 -9.15
C LEU A 214 8.57 8.79 -9.44
N LYS A 215 9.33 9.06 -8.38
CA LYS A 215 10.79 9.27 -8.46
C LYS A 215 11.44 8.00 -8.98
N SER A 216 12.38 8.13 -9.90
CA SER A 216 13.17 7.01 -10.44
C SER A 216 13.88 6.18 -9.35
N SER A 217 14.16 6.77 -8.19
CA SER A 217 14.79 6.12 -7.03
C SER A 217 13.85 5.28 -6.16
N VAL A 218 12.53 5.34 -6.39
CA VAL A 218 11.57 4.46 -5.71
C VAL A 218 11.95 3.02 -6.01
N LYS A 219 12.02 2.17 -4.98
CA LYS A 219 12.35 0.77 -5.11
C LYS A 219 11.06 -0.04 -5.07
N LEU A 220 10.96 -1.03 -5.93
CA LEU A 220 9.86 -1.96 -6.08
C LEU A 220 10.36 -3.38 -5.79
N VAL A 221 9.46 -4.24 -5.32
CA VAL A 221 9.64 -5.70 -5.35
C VAL A 221 8.75 -6.21 -6.47
N GLN A 222 9.21 -7.18 -7.25
CA GLN A 222 8.36 -7.91 -8.18
C GLN A 222 7.88 -9.19 -7.50
N LEU A 223 6.58 -9.40 -7.49
CA LEU A 223 5.92 -10.59 -6.95
C LEU A 223 5.21 -11.35 -8.07
N ASN A 224 5.23 -12.67 -7.97
CA ASN A 224 4.40 -13.57 -8.77
C ASN A 224 3.37 -14.26 -7.89
N ASN A 225 2.28 -14.72 -8.51
CA ASN A 225 1.19 -15.45 -7.85
C ASN A 225 0.52 -14.64 -6.73
N VAL A 226 0.53 -13.32 -6.86
CA VAL A 226 -0.31 -12.41 -6.10
C VAL A 226 -1.21 -11.78 -7.15
N HIS A 227 -2.53 -11.92 -7.02
CA HIS A 227 -3.47 -11.25 -7.91
C HIS A 227 -4.20 -10.21 -7.07
N GLY A 228 -3.91 -8.94 -7.33
CA GLY A 228 -4.51 -7.81 -6.63
C GLY A 228 -5.78 -7.29 -7.31
N ASP A 229 -6.28 -7.94 -8.35
CA ASP A 229 -7.38 -7.42 -9.18
C ASP A 229 -7.13 -5.98 -9.69
N GLY A 230 -5.85 -5.67 -9.97
CA GLY A 230 -5.42 -4.35 -10.43
C GLY A 230 -5.79 -3.20 -9.48
N LEU A 231 -6.84 -2.46 -9.85
CA LEU A 231 -7.31 -1.25 -9.17
C LEU A 231 -8.41 -1.47 -8.13
N ALA A 232 -9.11 -2.61 -8.19
CA ALA A 232 -10.26 -2.84 -7.34
C ALA A 232 -9.80 -3.22 -5.92
N GLY A 233 -9.52 -2.22 -5.08
CA GLY A 233 -9.32 -2.38 -3.63
C GLY A 233 -7.98 -2.93 -3.14
N ALA A 234 -7.11 -3.51 -3.99
CA ALA A 234 -5.79 -4.00 -3.54
C ALA A 234 -4.71 -2.92 -3.39
N ARG A 235 -4.93 -1.71 -3.88
CA ARG A 235 -3.99 -0.59 -3.74
C ARG A 235 -3.67 -0.33 -2.27
N GLY A 236 -2.39 -0.33 -1.91
CA GLY A 236 -1.95 -0.16 -0.52
C GLY A 236 -1.99 -1.43 0.32
N MET A 237 -2.36 -2.58 -0.27
CA MET A 237 -2.31 -3.87 0.39
C MET A 237 -0.89 -4.16 0.89
N PRO A 238 -0.70 -4.37 2.20
CA PRO A 238 0.61 -4.74 2.71
C PRO A 238 1.02 -6.13 2.27
N VAL A 239 2.31 -6.25 2.01
CA VAL A 239 3.00 -7.50 1.70
C VAL A 239 3.89 -7.83 2.88
N PHE A 240 3.67 -8.98 3.50
CA PHE A 240 4.39 -9.45 4.67
C PHE A 240 5.34 -10.60 4.35
N ASN A 241 6.39 -10.74 5.15
CA ASN A 241 7.14 -11.99 5.25
C ASN A 241 6.51 -12.90 6.32
N SER A 242 7.07 -14.10 6.51
CA SER A 242 6.60 -15.08 7.51
C SER A 242 6.73 -14.65 8.97
N LEU A 243 7.37 -13.51 9.24
CA LEU A 243 7.44 -12.90 10.58
C LEU A 243 6.43 -11.77 10.77
N GLY A 244 5.54 -11.53 9.81
CA GLY A 244 4.55 -10.45 9.88
C GLY A 244 5.16 -9.06 9.63
N HIS A 245 6.42 -8.98 9.20
CA HIS A 245 7.04 -7.71 8.86
C HIS A 245 6.66 -7.27 7.44
N ILE A 246 6.32 -6.00 7.28
CA ILE A 246 6.00 -5.37 5.99
C ILE A 246 7.27 -5.35 5.14
N ILE A 247 7.24 -6.04 4.00
CA ILE A 247 8.29 -6.00 2.97
C ILE A 247 7.93 -5.08 1.81
N GLY A 248 6.66 -4.73 1.66
CA GLY A 248 6.20 -3.72 0.72
C GLY A 248 4.72 -3.38 0.83
N LEU A 249 4.29 -2.39 0.04
CA LEU A 249 2.87 -2.03 -0.14
C LEU A 249 2.51 -2.15 -1.62
N TYR A 250 1.52 -2.97 -1.95
CA TYR A 250 1.04 -3.18 -3.31
C TYR A 250 0.70 -1.85 -3.98
N LEU A 251 1.26 -1.59 -5.15
CA LEU A 251 1.10 -0.32 -5.88
C LEU A 251 0.36 -0.52 -7.20
N PHE A 252 0.88 -1.40 -8.06
CA PHE A 252 0.32 -1.71 -9.37
C PHE A 252 0.70 -3.12 -9.82
N GLU A 253 0.07 -3.56 -10.90
CA GLU A 253 0.36 -4.80 -11.62
C GLU A 253 0.85 -4.48 -13.04
N SER A 254 1.70 -5.31 -13.63
CA SER A 254 2.04 -5.19 -15.05
C SER A 254 2.49 -6.55 -15.58
N ARG A 255 1.89 -6.99 -16.69
CA ARG A 255 2.19 -8.30 -17.32
C ARG A 255 2.09 -9.45 -16.32
N ASP A 256 0.97 -9.54 -15.60
CA ASP A 256 0.66 -10.57 -14.59
C ASP A 256 1.64 -10.61 -13.40
N GLN A 257 2.33 -9.49 -13.15
CA GLN A 257 3.30 -9.35 -12.07
C GLN A 257 2.95 -8.16 -11.21
N CYS A 258 3.07 -8.34 -9.90
CA CYS A 258 2.71 -7.30 -8.95
C CYS A 258 3.94 -6.55 -8.45
N TYR A 259 3.82 -5.23 -8.32
CA TYR A 259 4.93 -4.33 -8.04
C TYR A 259 4.70 -3.48 -6.78
N PRO A 260 4.73 -4.06 -5.57
CA PRO A 260 4.69 -3.28 -4.35
C PRO A 260 5.91 -2.36 -4.17
N VAL A 261 5.71 -1.23 -3.48
CA VAL A 261 6.78 -0.35 -3.01
C VAL A 261 7.60 -1.07 -1.95
N HIS A 262 8.90 -1.23 -2.20
CA HIS A 262 9.82 -1.98 -1.36
C HIS A 262 10.04 -1.34 0.03
N ALA A 263 10.18 -2.15 1.09
CA ALA A 263 10.38 -1.74 2.48
C ALA A 263 11.51 -0.69 2.69
N LYS A 264 12.63 -0.78 1.96
CA LYS A 264 13.68 0.25 1.92
C LYS A 264 13.15 1.65 1.56
N THR A 265 12.24 1.75 0.60
CA THR A 265 11.57 3.01 0.26
C THR A 265 10.60 3.42 1.35
N LEU A 266 9.82 2.48 1.91
CA LEU A 266 8.92 2.75 3.04
C LEU A 266 9.66 3.31 4.27
N ARG A 267 10.81 2.73 4.65
CA ARG A 267 11.63 3.24 5.76
C ARG A 267 12.20 4.63 5.48
N ALA A 268 12.65 4.88 4.24
CA ALA A 268 13.14 6.19 3.85
C ALA A 268 12.03 7.25 3.89
N PHE A 269 10.79 6.85 3.56
CA PHE A 269 9.61 7.69 3.65
C PHE A 269 9.26 8.04 5.10
N ILE A 270 9.16 7.04 6.00
CA ILE A 270 8.86 7.27 7.42
C ILE A 270 9.93 8.14 8.10
N ARG A 271 11.22 7.93 7.81
CA ARG A 271 12.28 8.78 8.38
C ARG A 271 12.16 10.25 7.96
N ARG A 272 11.57 10.53 6.79
CA ARG A 272 11.37 11.91 6.31
C ARG A 272 10.12 12.56 6.87
N SER A 273 9.14 11.79 7.34
CA SER A 273 7.98 12.35 8.02
C SER A 273 8.29 12.78 9.46
N GLU A 274 9.44 12.35 10.01
CA GLU A 274 9.91 12.69 11.35
C GLU A 274 10.74 13.98 11.41
N THR A 275 11.09 14.57 10.25
CA THR A 275 11.95 15.76 10.13
C THR A 275 11.16 17.01 9.76
#